data_AF-A0A934QU35-F1
#
_entry.id   AF-A0A934QU35-F1
#
_cell.length_a   1.000
_cell.length_b   1.000
_cell.length_c   1.000
_cell.angle_alpha   90.00
_cell.angle_beta   90.00
_cell.angle_gamma   90.00
#
_symmetry.space_group_name_H-M   'P 1'
#
loop_
_entity.id
_entity.type
_entity.pdbx_description
1 polymer ?
#
loop_
_entity_poly.entity_id
_entity_poly.type
_entity_poly.pdbx_seq_one_letter_code
_entity_poly.pdbx_strand_id
1 'polypeptide(L)'
;MSRYEQEFVTMFAGLEKQLENIENPHHRAILKNYRRHGLLEVSGRYRELLAPDMTVEHPRYRLHEGGQSIVLDGMAQVTSFYESLAAANALVMWVVDQDIAVNDHGFSGEVVFNEFVPAPMLGESAFGDIRVGDDPNEIYLLTRTLAFVWPYDERARLIGEHVYEDAASREISEPDPADVITAERAAQLLAPEIEKALP
;
A
#
# COMPACT_ATOMS: atom_id res chain seq x y z
N MET A 1 -11.94 16.03 10.45
CA MET A 1 -11.07 14.99 9.91
C MET A 1 -10.85 13.99 11.02
N SER A 2 -11.19 12.72 10.82
CA SER A 2 -10.95 11.69 11.84
C SER A 2 -9.45 11.46 12.05
N ARG A 3 -9.08 10.71 13.09
CA ARG A 3 -7.69 10.29 13.30
C ARG A 3 -7.16 9.53 12.07
N TYR A 4 -7.93 8.58 11.55
CA TYR A 4 -7.52 7.78 10.39
C TYR A 4 -7.41 8.64 9.14
N GLU A 5 -8.32 9.59 8.89
CA GLU A 5 -8.20 10.50 7.73
C GLU A 5 -6.91 11.35 7.82
N GLN A 6 -6.52 11.78 9.03
CA GLN A 6 -5.28 12.51 9.23
C GLN A 6 -4.03 11.66 8.95
N GLU A 7 -3.99 10.44 9.48
CA GLU A 7 -2.90 9.49 9.20
C GLU A 7 -2.85 9.16 7.70
N PHE A 8 -4.00 8.87 7.09
CA PHE A 8 -4.14 8.52 5.67
C PHE A 8 -3.61 9.61 4.73
N VAL A 9 -3.98 10.88 4.94
CA VAL A 9 -3.50 12.00 4.12
C VAL A 9 -2.00 12.27 4.32
N THR A 10 -1.46 11.94 5.50
CA THR A 10 -0.05 12.22 5.84
C THR A 10 0.87 11.00 5.77
N MET A 11 0.39 9.88 5.23
CA MET A 11 1.12 8.60 5.23
C MET A 11 2.53 8.68 4.60
N PHE A 12 2.74 9.62 3.67
CA PHE A 12 4.03 9.84 3.01
C PHE A 12 4.80 11.07 3.51
N ALA A 13 4.35 11.75 4.57
CA ALA A 13 5.04 12.95 5.08
C ALA A 13 6.49 12.68 5.52
N GLY A 14 6.76 11.50 6.10
CA GLY A 14 8.11 11.07 6.45
C GLY A 14 9.01 10.88 5.23
N LEU A 15 8.49 10.19 4.21
CA LEU A 15 9.17 10.00 2.92
C LEU A 15 9.45 11.32 2.21
N GLU A 16 8.49 12.24 2.20
CA GLU A 16 8.65 13.58 1.62
C GLU A 16 9.78 14.36 2.31
N LYS A 17 9.89 14.26 3.63
CA LYS A 17 10.99 14.86 4.39
C LYS A 17 12.33 14.18 4.09
N GLN A 18 12.34 12.85 3.92
CA GLN A 18 13.54 12.11 3.54
C GLN A 18 14.05 12.58 2.16
N LEU A 19 13.14 12.77 1.20
CA LEU A 19 13.43 13.26 -0.15
C LEU A 19 14.21 14.58 -0.15
N GLU A 20 14.05 15.46 0.85
CA GLU A 20 14.81 16.71 0.95
C GLU A 20 16.33 16.49 1.08
N ASN A 21 16.75 15.32 1.58
CA ASN A 21 18.15 15.00 1.87
C ASN A 21 18.78 14.02 0.85
N ILE A 22 18.02 13.58 -0.15
CA ILE A 22 18.52 12.68 -1.20
C ILE A 22 19.05 13.51 -2.38
N GLU A 23 20.35 13.46 -2.61
CA GLU A 23 20.99 14.20 -3.73
C GLU A 23 20.92 13.45 -5.06
N ASN A 24 21.00 12.11 -5.03
CA ASN A 24 21.04 11.30 -6.24
C ASN A 24 19.70 11.41 -7.01
N PRO A 25 19.70 11.93 -8.26
CA PRO A 25 18.47 12.18 -9.01
C PRO A 25 17.68 10.90 -9.31
N HIS A 26 18.36 9.77 -9.49
CA HIS A 26 17.71 8.47 -9.72
C HIS A 26 16.99 7.98 -8.46
N HIS A 27 17.63 8.08 -7.29
CA HIS A 27 17.01 7.72 -6.01
C HIS A 27 15.79 8.59 -5.73
N ARG A 28 15.87 9.90 -6.00
CA ARG A 28 14.71 10.81 -5.91
C ARG A 28 13.57 10.35 -6.80
N ALA A 29 13.86 9.95 -8.05
CA ALA A 29 12.85 9.48 -8.99
C ALA A 29 12.17 8.20 -8.50
N ILE A 30 12.94 7.24 -7.95
CA ILE A 30 12.39 6.02 -7.33
C ILE A 30 11.42 6.37 -6.21
N LEU A 31 11.83 7.22 -5.26
CA LEU A 31 10.99 7.59 -4.11
C LEU A 31 9.75 8.40 -4.51
N LYS A 32 9.86 9.25 -5.54
CA LYS A 32 8.70 9.97 -6.11
C LYS A 32 7.72 9.00 -6.77
N ASN A 33 8.23 8.02 -7.52
CA ASN A 33 7.40 6.97 -8.10
C ASN A 33 6.71 6.18 -6.99
N TYR A 34 7.44 5.72 -5.96
CA TYR A 34 6.88 5.01 -4.80
C TYR A 34 5.74 5.78 -4.12
N ARG A 35 5.95 7.06 -3.78
CA ARG A 35 4.89 7.90 -3.20
C ARG A 35 3.66 7.95 -4.10
N ARG A 36 3.86 8.24 -5.39
CA ARG A 36 2.75 8.37 -6.35
C ARG A 36 2.03 7.03 -6.53
N HIS A 37 2.78 5.93 -6.56
CA HIS A 37 2.26 4.58 -6.61
C HIS A 37 1.30 4.33 -5.44
N GLY A 38 1.76 4.47 -4.20
CA GLY A 38 0.92 4.23 -3.03
C GLY A 38 -0.33 5.12 -2.99
N LEU A 39 -0.22 6.40 -3.38
CA LEU A 39 -1.39 7.29 -3.46
C LEU A 39 -2.40 6.87 -4.54
N LEU A 40 -1.93 6.41 -5.71
CA LEU A 40 -2.79 5.94 -6.80
C LEU A 40 -3.47 4.62 -6.46
N GLU A 41 -2.74 3.69 -5.82
CA GLU A 41 -3.25 2.40 -5.38
C GLU A 41 -4.46 2.58 -4.46
N VAL A 42 -4.26 3.30 -3.35
CA VAL A 42 -5.27 3.39 -2.28
C VAL A 42 -6.40 4.38 -2.60
N SER A 43 -6.30 5.08 -3.74
CA SER A 43 -7.38 5.87 -4.35
C SER A 43 -8.10 5.13 -5.50
N GLY A 44 -7.75 3.86 -5.76
CA GLY A 44 -8.36 3.03 -6.81
C GLY A 44 -7.96 3.40 -8.23
N ARG A 45 -6.91 4.21 -8.41
CA ARG A 45 -6.39 4.67 -9.71
C ARG A 45 -5.32 3.73 -10.27
N TYR A 46 -5.51 2.41 -10.14
CA TYR A 46 -4.52 1.40 -10.52
C TYR A 46 -4.13 1.44 -12.01
N ARG A 47 -4.99 1.94 -12.90
CA ARG A 47 -4.64 2.11 -14.33
C ARG A 47 -3.53 3.12 -14.55
N GLU A 48 -3.46 4.17 -13.73
CA GLU A 48 -2.40 5.18 -13.79
C GLU A 48 -1.13 4.67 -13.11
N LEU A 49 -1.28 3.88 -12.04
CA LEU A 49 -0.18 3.19 -11.37
C LEU A 49 0.53 2.20 -12.32
N LEU A 50 -0.24 1.50 -13.16
CA LEU A 50 0.28 0.55 -14.16
C LEU A 50 0.66 1.21 -15.50
N ALA A 51 0.65 2.54 -15.57
CA ALA A 51 1.03 3.24 -16.80
C ALA A 51 2.52 3.00 -17.15
N PRO A 52 2.89 3.04 -18.46
CA PRO A 52 4.26 2.70 -18.91
C PRO A 52 5.39 3.62 -18.40
N ASP A 53 5.05 4.78 -17.85
CA ASP A 53 5.97 5.71 -17.19
C ASP A 53 6.15 5.42 -15.70
N MET A 54 5.29 4.58 -15.10
CA MET A 54 5.30 4.21 -13.69
C MET A 54 5.79 2.78 -13.45
N THR A 55 5.33 1.84 -14.28
CA THR A 55 5.57 0.38 -14.13
C THR A 55 6.12 -0.19 -15.43
N VAL A 56 7.04 -1.17 -15.33
CA VAL A 56 7.59 -1.86 -16.51
C VAL A 56 6.54 -2.70 -17.23
N GLU A 57 6.85 -3.12 -18.45
CA GLU A 57 5.93 -3.85 -19.32
C GLU A 57 5.58 -5.25 -18.78
N HIS A 58 6.53 -5.87 -18.07
CA HIS A 58 6.39 -7.21 -17.49
C HIS A 58 6.75 -7.19 -15.99
N PRO A 59 5.86 -6.65 -15.13
CA PRO A 59 6.12 -6.55 -13.70
C PRO A 59 6.04 -7.92 -13.01
N ARG A 60 6.75 -8.09 -11.90
CA ARG A 60 6.71 -9.33 -11.12
C ARG A 60 6.58 -9.08 -9.62
N TYR A 61 5.45 -9.48 -9.06
CA TYR A 61 5.14 -9.25 -7.65
C TYR A 61 5.33 -10.53 -6.85
N ARG A 62 5.73 -10.39 -5.59
CA ARG A 62 5.88 -11.48 -4.61
C ARG A 62 5.29 -11.02 -3.28
N LEU A 63 4.11 -11.54 -2.96
CA LEU A 63 3.37 -11.17 -1.77
C LEU A 63 3.38 -12.36 -0.81
N HIS A 64 3.91 -12.14 0.39
CA HIS A 64 4.03 -13.14 1.45
C HIS A 64 3.26 -12.66 2.68
N GLU A 65 1.98 -13.02 2.75
CA GLU A 65 1.06 -12.63 3.82
C GLU A 65 0.24 -13.85 4.27
N GLY A 66 -0.16 -13.88 5.54
CA GLY A 66 -0.98 -14.95 6.11
C GLY A 66 -0.32 -16.33 6.10
N GLY A 67 1.01 -16.39 5.98
CA GLY A 67 1.77 -17.64 5.80
C GLY A 67 1.65 -18.24 4.39
N GLN A 68 1.05 -17.52 3.45
CA GLN A 68 0.95 -17.91 2.04
C GLN A 68 1.91 -17.09 1.18
N SER A 69 2.06 -17.50 -0.07
CA SER A 69 2.93 -16.82 -1.03
C SER A 69 2.26 -16.77 -2.38
N ILE A 70 2.11 -15.57 -2.91
CA ILE A 70 1.56 -15.32 -4.24
C ILE A 70 2.67 -14.71 -5.08
N VAL A 71 2.85 -15.25 -6.30
CA VAL A 71 3.75 -14.66 -7.30
C VAL A 71 2.90 -14.28 -8.50
N LEU A 72 2.89 -12.99 -8.81
CA LEU A 72 2.23 -12.46 -10.00
C LEU A 72 3.29 -12.17 -11.05
N ASP A 73 3.08 -12.68 -12.26
CA ASP A 73 4.04 -12.65 -13.35
C ASP A 73 3.41 -11.99 -14.59
N GLY A 74 3.79 -10.74 -14.83
CA GLY A 74 3.33 -9.93 -15.95
C GLY A 74 2.08 -9.11 -15.67
N MET A 75 1.84 -8.15 -16.57
CA MET A 75 0.85 -7.09 -16.40
C MET A 75 -0.58 -7.62 -16.20
N ALA A 76 -0.94 -8.73 -16.85
CA ALA A 76 -2.27 -9.30 -16.75
C ALA A 76 -2.60 -9.78 -15.32
N GLN A 77 -1.66 -10.48 -14.67
CA GLN A 77 -1.86 -10.98 -13.30
C GLN A 77 -1.85 -9.84 -12.28
N VAL A 78 -0.96 -8.86 -12.46
CA VAL A 78 -0.91 -7.66 -11.61
C VAL A 78 -2.19 -6.82 -11.75
N THR A 79 -2.70 -6.63 -12.97
CA THR A 79 -3.97 -5.92 -13.19
C THR A 79 -5.14 -6.65 -12.50
N SER A 80 -5.23 -7.97 -12.68
CA SER A 80 -6.27 -8.78 -12.06
C SER A 80 -6.22 -8.72 -10.53
N PHE A 81 -5.02 -8.59 -9.94
CA PHE A 81 -4.86 -8.44 -8.50
C PHE A 81 -5.48 -7.13 -8.01
N TYR A 82 -5.13 -5.98 -8.61
CA TYR A 82 -5.73 -4.69 -8.23
C TYR A 82 -7.25 -4.64 -8.48
N GLU A 83 -7.73 -5.25 -9.57
CA GLU A 83 -9.17 -5.39 -9.82
C GLU A 83 -9.88 -6.18 -8.71
N SER A 84 -9.23 -7.23 -8.18
CA SER A 84 -9.77 -8.03 -7.08
C SER A 84 -9.83 -7.25 -5.76
N LEU A 85 -8.81 -6.45 -5.43
CA LEU A 85 -8.82 -5.58 -4.25
C LEU A 85 -9.94 -4.53 -4.33
N ALA A 86 -10.11 -3.92 -5.51
CA ALA A 86 -11.19 -2.97 -5.75
C ALA A 86 -12.57 -3.61 -5.60
N ALA A 87 -12.77 -4.82 -6.14
CA ALA A 87 -14.01 -5.56 -6.02
C ALA A 87 -14.31 -6.00 -4.58
N ALA A 88 -13.28 -6.27 -3.78
CA ALA A 88 -13.39 -6.65 -2.38
C ALA A 88 -13.53 -5.46 -1.40
N ASN A 89 -13.48 -4.22 -1.89
CA ASN A 89 -13.44 -3.01 -1.05
C ASN A 89 -12.25 -3.00 -0.06
N ALA A 90 -11.12 -3.58 -0.46
CA ALA A 90 -9.89 -3.69 0.32
C ALA A 90 -8.79 -2.77 -0.25
N LEU A 91 -9.17 -1.54 -0.64
CA LEU A 91 -8.23 -0.54 -1.17
C LEU A 91 -7.75 0.44 -0.10
N VAL A 92 -8.46 0.54 1.03
CA VAL A 92 -8.21 1.58 2.01
C VAL A 92 -7.17 1.09 3.01
N MET A 93 -5.92 1.34 2.64
CA MET A 93 -4.72 0.99 3.38
C MET A 93 -3.77 2.17 3.46
N TRP A 94 -2.98 2.24 4.51
CA TRP A 94 -1.95 3.27 4.66
C TRP A 94 -0.80 2.79 5.51
N VAL A 95 0.31 3.49 5.31
CA VAL A 95 1.57 3.28 5.98
C VAL A 95 1.79 4.34 7.05
N VAL A 96 2.42 3.94 8.14
CA VAL A 96 2.84 4.82 9.25
C VAL A 96 4.30 4.51 9.54
N ASP A 97 5.02 5.53 10.03
CA ASP A 97 6.42 5.43 10.46
C ASP A 97 7.36 4.85 9.40
N GLN A 98 7.34 5.45 8.21
CA GLN A 98 8.22 5.05 7.11
C GLN A 98 9.63 5.62 7.24
N ASP A 99 10.63 4.74 7.25
CA ASP A 99 12.03 5.05 7.01
C ASP A 99 12.62 4.01 6.06
N ILE A 100 12.79 4.36 4.78
CA ILE A 100 13.17 3.41 3.74
C ILE A 100 14.56 3.70 3.20
N ALA A 101 15.36 2.65 3.01
CA ALA A 101 16.66 2.75 2.36
C ALA A 101 16.49 2.65 0.84
N VAL A 102 17.05 3.61 0.09
CA VAL A 102 17.03 3.63 -1.38
C VAL A 102 18.44 3.44 -1.94
N ASN A 103 18.54 2.74 -3.07
CA ASN A 103 19.76 2.58 -3.85
C ASN A 103 19.45 2.59 -5.35
N ASP A 104 20.46 2.30 -6.18
CA ASP A 104 20.33 2.37 -7.65
C ASP A 104 19.35 1.34 -8.24
N HIS A 105 19.02 0.29 -7.48
CA HIS A 105 18.16 -0.81 -7.92
C HIS A 105 16.75 -0.77 -7.32
N GLY A 106 16.46 0.16 -6.42
CA GLY A 106 15.15 0.26 -5.78
C GLY A 106 15.23 0.72 -4.33
N PHE A 107 14.22 0.37 -3.53
CA PHE A 107 14.19 0.66 -2.11
C PHE A 107 13.81 -0.56 -1.27
N SER A 108 14.13 -0.49 0.02
CA SER A 108 13.70 -1.45 1.02
C SER A 108 13.49 -0.81 2.38
N GLY A 109 12.58 -1.34 3.17
CA GLY A 109 12.38 -0.91 4.55
C GLY A 109 11.25 -1.67 5.22
N GLU A 110 11.04 -1.39 6.49
CA GLU A 110 9.90 -1.88 7.26
C GLU A 110 8.92 -0.74 7.50
N VAL A 111 7.62 -1.05 7.47
CA VAL A 111 6.56 -0.08 7.69
C VAL A 111 5.49 -0.68 8.59
N VAL A 112 4.87 0.16 9.40
CA VAL A 112 3.58 -0.19 10.04
C VAL A 112 2.50 0.06 9.01
N PHE A 113 1.71 -0.97 8.73
CA PHE A 113 0.70 -1.00 7.69
C PHE A 113 -0.67 -1.17 8.31
N ASN A 114 -1.59 -0.29 7.95
CA ASN A 114 -2.97 -0.28 8.41
C ASN A 114 -3.89 -0.52 7.22
N GLU A 115 -4.94 -1.31 7.42
CA GLU A 115 -5.90 -1.63 6.37
C GLU A 115 -7.29 -1.78 6.96
N PHE A 116 -8.29 -1.16 6.34
CA PHE A 116 -9.69 -1.49 6.59
C PHE A 116 -10.07 -2.72 5.80
N VAL A 117 -10.37 -3.80 6.52
CA VAL A 117 -10.68 -5.11 5.94
C VAL A 117 -12.10 -5.55 6.31
N PRO A 118 -12.89 -6.05 5.34
CA PRO A 118 -14.15 -6.74 5.64
C PRO A 118 -13.94 -7.99 6.48
N ALA A 119 -14.87 -8.25 7.39
CA ALA A 119 -14.97 -9.42 8.27
C ALA A 119 -14.52 -10.75 7.61
N PRO A 120 -15.04 -11.12 6.41
CA PRO A 120 -14.68 -12.38 5.76
C PRO A 120 -13.18 -12.52 5.40
N MET A 121 -12.45 -11.41 5.21
CA MET A 121 -11.04 -11.43 4.82
C MET A 121 -10.09 -11.72 6.00
N LEU A 122 -10.58 -11.64 7.24
CA LEU A 122 -9.78 -11.94 8.43
C LEU A 122 -9.54 -13.45 8.65
N GLY A 123 -10.42 -14.30 8.10
CA GLY A 123 -10.50 -15.73 8.44
C GLY A 123 -9.45 -16.65 7.81
N GLU A 124 -8.63 -16.17 6.86
CA GLU A 124 -7.75 -17.04 6.05
C GLU A 124 -6.31 -17.19 6.57
N SER A 125 -5.99 -16.84 7.82
CA SER A 125 -4.61 -16.91 8.32
C SER A 125 -4.49 -17.44 9.75
N ALA A 126 -3.42 -18.20 9.98
CA ALA A 126 -3.38 -19.37 10.87
C ALA A 126 -3.40 -19.13 12.39
N PHE A 127 -3.57 -17.91 12.91
CA PHE A 127 -3.70 -17.66 14.35
C PHE A 127 -4.53 -16.38 14.59
N GLY A 128 -5.78 -16.55 15.04
CA GLY A 128 -6.63 -15.44 15.48
C GLY A 128 -8.00 -15.92 15.94
N ASP A 129 -8.19 -16.02 17.25
CA ASP A 129 -9.47 -16.30 17.95
C ASP A 129 -10.48 -15.14 17.82
N ILE A 130 -10.58 -14.51 16.65
CA ILE A 130 -11.57 -13.46 16.40
C ILE A 130 -12.83 -14.14 15.89
N ARG A 131 -13.86 -14.12 16.73
CA ARG A 131 -15.24 -14.30 16.26
C ARG A 131 -15.56 -13.11 15.38
N VAL A 132 -15.30 -13.25 14.08
CA VAL A 132 -15.89 -12.40 13.06
C VAL A 132 -17.39 -12.33 13.36
N GLY A 133 -17.94 -11.12 13.48
CA GLY A 133 -19.38 -10.93 13.69
C GLY A 133 -20.19 -11.60 12.58
N ASP A 134 -21.49 -11.79 12.84
CA ASP A 134 -22.38 -12.46 11.88
C ASP A 134 -22.67 -11.59 10.62
N ASP A 135 -22.29 -10.30 10.63
CA ASP A 135 -22.49 -9.39 9.49
C ASP A 135 -21.23 -9.34 8.59
N PRO A 136 -21.31 -9.83 7.34
CA PRO A 136 -20.18 -9.81 6.40
C PRO A 136 -19.78 -8.39 5.97
N ASN A 137 -20.55 -7.35 6.33
CA ASN A 137 -20.24 -5.95 6.05
C ASN A 137 -19.47 -5.25 7.19
N GLU A 138 -19.25 -5.92 8.32
CA GLU A 138 -18.41 -5.36 9.39
C GLU A 138 -17.00 -5.11 8.87
N ILE A 139 -16.50 -3.90 9.13
CA ILE A 139 -15.14 -3.48 8.77
C ILE A 139 -14.29 -3.47 10.03
N TYR A 140 -13.11 -4.06 9.93
CA TYR A 140 -12.10 -4.09 10.98
C TYR A 140 -10.87 -3.30 10.54
N LEU A 141 -10.14 -2.75 11.51
CA LEU A 141 -8.81 -2.20 11.29
C LEU A 141 -7.79 -3.30 11.57
N LEU A 142 -7.04 -3.71 10.55
CA LEU A 142 -5.90 -4.61 10.66
C LEU A 142 -4.61 -3.79 10.59
N THR A 143 -3.81 -3.85 11.65
CA THR A 143 -2.48 -3.26 11.73
C THR A 143 -1.43 -4.39 11.72
N ARG A 144 -0.38 -4.23 10.91
CA ARG A 144 0.70 -5.21 10.77
C ARG A 144 2.01 -4.56 10.33
N THR A 145 3.15 -5.16 10.66
CA THR A 145 4.45 -4.77 10.13
C THR A 145 4.72 -5.50 8.83
N LEU A 146 5.06 -4.75 7.79
CA LEU A 146 5.46 -5.28 6.47
C LEU A 146 6.89 -4.87 6.16
N ALA A 147 7.67 -5.79 5.60
CA ALA A 147 8.96 -5.51 4.99
C ALA A 147 8.81 -5.42 3.47
N PHE A 148 9.29 -4.33 2.89
CA PHE A 148 9.26 -4.05 1.46
C PHE A 148 10.66 -4.20 0.85
N VAL A 149 10.72 -4.81 -0.33
CA VAL A 149 11.89 -4.80 -1.22
C VAL A 149 11.41 -4.61 -2.65
N TRP A 150 11.47 -3.37 -3.15
CA TRP A 150 10.83 -3.01 -4.41
C TRP A 150 11.90 -2.66 -5.45
N PRO A 151 12.13 -3.53 -6.46
CA PRO A 151 13.07 -3.25 -7.54
C PRO A 151 12.54 -2.23 -8.55
N TYR A 152 13.43 -1.39 -9.07
CA TYR A 152 13.18 -0.37 -10.10
C TYR A 152 14.18 -0.47 -11.25
N ASP A 153 13.76 -0.06 -12.45
CA ASP A 153 14.63 0.01 -13.63
C ASP A 153 15.45 1.30 -13.67
N GLU A 154 16.35 1.42 -14.66
CA GLU A 154 17.21 2.61 -14.85
C GLU A 154 16.43 3.91 -15.12
N ARG A 155 15.13 3.82 -15.42
CA ARG A 155 14.23 4.94 -15.63
C ARG A 155 13.35 5.22 -14.41
N ALA A 156 13.62 4.56 -13.29
CA ALA A 156 12.84 4.61 -12.06
C ALA A 156 11.37 4.17 -12.26
N ARG A 157 11.14 3.19 -13.13
CA ARG A 157 9.87 2.47 -13.23
C ARG A 157 9.89 1.23 -12.37
N LEU A 158 8.76 0.92 -11.73
CA LEU A 158 8.60 -0.23 -10.85
C LEU A 158 8.74 -1.53 -11.65
N ILE A 159 9.69 -2.38 -11.24
CA ILE A 159 9.84 -3.75 -11.79
C ILE A 159 8.90 -4.72 -11.06
N GLY A 160 8.63 -4.46 -9.79
CA GLY A 160 7.65 -5.22 -9.02
C GLY A 160 7.74 -4.95 -7.53
N GLU A 161 6.87 -5.62 -6.79
CA GLU A 161 6.76 -5.44 -5.35
C GLU A 161 7.09 -6.76 -4.67
N HIS A 162 8.01 -6.72 -3.71
CA HIS A 162 8.16 -7.81 -2.76
C HIS A 162 7.71 -7.33 -1.39
N VAL A 163 6.69 -8.00 -0.86
CA VAL A 163 6.03 -7.70 0.41
C VAL A 163 6.11 -8.92 1.30
N TYR A 164 6.61 -8.75 2.52
CA TYR A 164 6.70 -9.80 3.53
C TYR A 164 6.05 -9.32 4.81
N GLU A 165 5.07 -10.07 5.29
CA GLU A 165 4.38 -9.78 6.54
C GLU A 165 5.10 -10.42 7.73
N ASP A 166 5.28 -9.63 8.80
CA ASP A 166 5.47 -10.19 10.13
C ASP A 166 4.11 -10.60 10.72
N ALA A 167 3.73 -11.87 10.53
CA ALA A 167 2.45 -12.38 11.00
C ALA A 167 2.27 -12.27 12.52
N ALA A 168 3.36 -12.19 13.31
CA ALA A 168 3.29 -12.05 14.76
C ALA A 168 2.96 -10.62 15.20
N SER A 169 3.09 -9.63 14.32
CA SER A 169 2.79 -8.22 14.59
C SER A 169 1.33 -7.82 14.37
N ARG A 170 0.46 -8.78 14.00
CA ARG A 170 -0.93 -8.51 13.65
C ARG A 170 -1.74 -8.05 14.86
N GLU A 171 -2.38 -6.90 14.71
CA GLU A 171 -3.36 -6.36 15.64
C GLU A 171 -4.66 -6.07 14.89
N ILE A 172 -5.78 -6.50 15.44
CA ILE A 172 -7.10 -6.29 14.84
C ILE A 172 -7.98 -5.56 15.85
N SER A 173 -8.65 -4.51 15.40
CA SER A 173 -9.55 -3.72 16.23
C SER A 173 -10.82 -3.32 15.46
N GLU A 174 -11.89 -3.07 16.20
CA GLU A 174 -13.14 -2.51 15.66
C GLU A 174 -13.02 -0.98 15.65
N PRO A 175 -12.95 -0.33 14.47
CA PRO A 175 -13.00 1.13 14.40
C PRO A 175 -14.40 1.65 14.71
N ASP A 176 -14.52 2.92 15.15
CA ASP A 176 -15.81 3.59 15.13
C ASP A 176 -16.31 3.64 13.68
N PRO A 177 -17.54 3.18 13.37
CA PRO A 177 -18.08 3.22 12.02
C PRO A 177 -18.04 4.61 11.35
N ALA A 178 -18.09 5.68 12.15
CA ALA A 178 -17.99 7.05 11.65
C ALA A 178 -16.56 7.44 11.21
N ASP A 179 -15.54 6.71 11.67
CA ASP A 179 -14.13 6.96 11.34
C ASP A 179 -13.64 6.10 10.16
N VAL A 180 -14.40 5.10 9.72
CA VAL A 180 -14.07 4.24 8.57
C VAL A 180 -14.02 5.05 7.27
N ILE A 181 -12.88 5.00 6.59
CA ILE A 181 -12.69 5.67 5.31
C ILE A 181 -13.20 4.74 4.20
N THR A 182 -14.13 5.21 3.38
CA THR A 182 -14.60 4.49 2.20
C THR A 182 -13.66 4.72 1.00
N ALA A 183 -13.71 3.87 -0.02
CA ALA A 183 -12.93 4.05 -1.25
C ALA A 183 -13.22 5.41 -1.94
N GLU A 184 -14.48 5.85 -1.96
CA GLU A 184 -14.85 7.17 -2.50
C GLU A 184 -14.21 8.29 -1.67
N ARG A 185 -14.25 8.17 -0.34
CA ARG A 185 -13.67 9.17 0.56
C ARG A 185 -12.14 9.20 0.45
N ALA A 186 -11.49 8.04 0.32
CA ALA A 186 -10.07 7.92 0.08
C ALA A 186 -9.65 8.66 -1.21
N ALA A 187 -10.38 8.45 -2.31
CA ALA A 187 -10.12 9.15 -3.57
C ALA A 187 -10.28 10.68 -3.43
N GLN A 188 -11.29 11.16 -2.70
CA GLN A 188 -11.47 12.59 -2.43
C GLN A 188 -10.32 13.18 -1.60
N LEU A 189 -9.90 12.48 -0.55
CA LEU A 189 -8.84 12.92 0.37
C LEU A 189 -7.48 13.01 -0.33
N LEU A 190 -7.17 12.05 -1.21
CA LEU A 190 -5.85 11.97 -1.86
C LEU A 190 -5.75 12.70 -3.19
N ALA A 191 -6.86 13.10 -3.80
CA ALA A 191 -6.84 13.94 -5.01
C ALA A 191 -5.86 15.12 -4.93
N PRO A 192 -5.86 15.97 -3.88
CA PRO A 192 -4.87 17.05 -3.78
C PRO A 192 -3.43 16.56 -3.59
N GLU A 193 -3.21 15.45 -2.89
CA GLU A 193 -1.87 14.90 -2.63
C GLU A 193 -1.24 14.24 -3.86
N ILE A 194 -2.06 13.71 -4.77
CA ILE A 194 -1.62 13.12 -6.04
C ILE A 194 -1.12 14.22 -7.00
N GLU A 195 -1.79 15.36 -7.04
CA GLU A 195 -1.44 16.49 -7.91
C GLU A 195 -0.30 17.36 -7.33
N LYS A 196 0.09 17.11 -6.08
CA LYS A 196 1.15 17.85 -5.39
C LYS A 196 2.50 17.64 -6.08
N ALA A 197 3.11 18.73 -6.52
CA ALA A 197 4.48 18.72 -7.02
C ALA A 197 5.47 18.49 -5.86
N LEU A 198 6.35 17.51 -6.00
CA LEU A 198 7.43 17.26 -5.05
C LEU A 198 8.75 17.94 -5.47
N PRO A 199 9.54 18.46 -4.52
CA PRO A 199 10.84 19.08 -4.77
C PRO A 199 11.80 18.12 -5.47
#